data_AF-X1G181-F1
#
_entry.id   AF-X1G181-F1
#
_cell.length_a   1.000
_cell.length_b   1.000
_cell.length_c   1.000
_cell.angle_alpha   90.00
_cell.angle_beta   90.00
_cell.angle_gamma   90.00
#
_symmetry.space_group_name_H-M   'P 1'
#
loop_
_entity.id
_entity.type
_entity.pdbx_description
1 polymer ?
#
loop_
_entity_poly.entity_id
_entity_poly.type
_entity_poly.pdbx_seq_one_letter_code
_entity_poly.pdbx_strand_id
1 'polypeptide(L)' 'QGDLHDIGKNLVGMMLKGGGFQVIDLGVDIPADKFVQAVKENNVKIIGLSALLSTTMSGMKEIIDALKADPDTLP' A
#
# COMPACT_ATOMS: atom_id res chain seq x y z
N GLN A 1 -7.04 -0.52 -7.68
CA GLN A 1 -7.18 0.33 -8.88
C GLN A 1 -8.58 0.93 -8.93
N GLY A 2 -8.75 2.09 -9.57
CA GLY A 2 -10.02 2.83 -9.65
C GLY A 2 -10.31 3.79 -8.50
N ASP A 3 -9.33 4.03 -7.61
CA ASP A 3 -9.44 4.98 -6.50
C ASP A 3 -8.37 6.07 -6.66
N LEU A 4 -8.82 7.29 -6.94
CA LEU A 4 -7.96 8.45 -7.18
C LEU A 4 -7.88 9.37 -5.96
N HIS A 5 -8.50 9.00 -4.84
CA HIS A 5 -8.52 9.83 -3.65
C HIS A 5 -7.22 9.63 -2.86
N ASP A 6 -6.47 10.71 -2.68
CA ASP A 6 -5.14 10.68 -2.08
C ASP A 6 -5.00 11.53 -0.81
N ILE A 7 -5.94 12.43 -0.53
CA ILE A 7 -5.86 13.38 0.60
C ILE A 7 -5.65 12.64 1.93
N GLY A 8 -6.47 11.62 2.22
CA GLY A 8 -6.38 10.84 3.45
C GLY A 8 -5.07 10.05 3.55
N LYS A 9 -4.67 9.40 2.45
CA LYS A 9 -3.38 8.70 2.32
C LYS A 9 -2.21 9.63 2.60
N ASN A 10 -2.19 10.80 1.97
CA ASN A 10 -1.11 11.76 2.06
C ASN A 10 -1.01 12.34 3.49
N LEU A 11 -2.14 12.62 4.13
CA LEU A 11 -2.17 13.06 5.53
C LEU A 11 -1.54 12.01 6.46
N VAL A 12 -1.98 10.76 6.38
CA VAL A 12 -1.42 9.67 7.19
C VAL A 12 0.07 9.46 6.87
N GLY A 13 0.45 9.52 5.59
CA GLY A 13 1.85 9.45 5.16
C GLY A 13 2.71 10.56 5.76
N MET A 14 2.21 11.80 5.81
CA MET A 14 2.90 12.91 6.47
C MET A 14 3.01 12.71 7.99
N MET A 15 1.96 12.21 8.64
CA MET A 15 1.99 11.90 10.08
C MET A 15 3.03 10.83 10.42
N LEU A 16 3.10 9.75 9.62
CA LEU A 16 4.10 8.70 9.77
C LEU A 16 5.52 9.24 9.57
N LYS A 17 5.76 10.05 8.53
CA LYS A 17 7.04 10.72 8.32
C LYS A 17 7.41 11.62 9.50
N GLY A 18 6.47 12.40 10.03
CA GLY A 18 6.65 13.24 11.22
C GLY A 18 6.95 12.43 12.49
N GLY A 19 6.45 11.20 12.58
CA GLY A 19 6.75 10.23 13.63
C GLY A 19 8.09 9.50 13.46
N GLY A 20 8.90 9.84 12.45
CA GLY A 20 10.21 9.23 12.21
C GLY A 20 10.19 7.96 11.35
N PHE A 21 9.05 7.59 10.77
CA PHE A 21 8.98 6.46 9.84
C PHE A 21 9.49 6.86 8.45
N GLN A 22 10.24 5.96 7.80
CA GLN A 22 10.50 6.07 6.37
C GLN A 22 9.26 5.57 5.62
N VAL A 23 8.60 6.47 4.88
CA VAL A 23 7.38 6.16 4.13
C VAL A 23 7.68 6.20 2.64
N ILE A 24 7.41 5.09 1.97
CA ILE A 24 7.46 4.94 0.52
C ILE A 24 6.02 5.06 0.02
N ASP A 25 5.72 6.16 -0.66
CA ASP A 25 4.40 6.38 -1.26
C ASP A 25 4.42 5.89 -2.70
N LEU A 26 3.61 4.87 -2.99
CA LEU A 26 3.48 4.31 -4.35
C LEU A 26 2.53 5.14 -5.23
N GLY A 27 1.80 6.10 -4.66
CA GLY A 27 0.83 6.93 -5.36
C GLY A 27 -0.61 6.41 -5.24
N VAL A 28 -1.42 6.69 -6.26
CA VAL A 28 -2.80 6.23 -6.39
C VAL A 28 -2.96 5.32 -7.59
N ASP A 29 -4.02 4.52 -7.60
CA ASP A 29 -4.34 3.61 -8.70
C ASP A 29 -3.25 2.59 -9.06
N ILE A 30 -2.61 2.03 -8.03
CA ILE A 30 -1.47 1.12 -8.18
C ILE A 30 -1.93 -0.35 -8.27
N PRO A 31 -1.40 -1.15 -9.21
CA PRO A 31 -1.70 -2.59 -9.32
C PRO A 31 -1.01 -3.39 -8.22
N ALA A 32 -1.55 -4.56 -7.88
CA ALA A 32 -1.04 -5.42 -6.79
C ALA A 32 0.45 -5.80 -6.96
N ASP A 33 0.88 -6.09 -8.19
CA ASP A 33 2.27 -6.46 -8.48
C ASP A 33 3.29 -5.39 -8.08
N LYS A 34 2.89 -4.11 -8.14
CA LYS A 34 3.76 -3.00 -7.72
C LYS A 34 3.95 -2.96 -6.22
N PHE A 35 2.96 -3.38 -5.43
CA PHE A 35 3.11 -3.52 -3.99
C PHE A 35 4.09 -4.64 -3.66
N VAL A 36 3.94 -5.80 -4.31
CA VAL A 36 4.85 -6.95 -4.14
C VAL A 36 6.30 -6.55 -4.46
N GLN A 37 6.53 -5.89 -5.59
CA GLN A 37 7.86 -5.38 -5.95
C GLN A 37 8.42 -4.40 -4.92
N ALA A 38 7.63 -3.41 -4.51
CA ALA A 38 8.07 -2.41 -3.53
C ALA A 38 8.45 -3.05 -2.19
N VAL A 39 7.72 -4.08 -1.75
CA VAL A 39 8.03 -4.81 -0.51
C VAL A 39 9.38 -5.53 -0.63
N LYS A 40 9.61 -6.23 -1.74
CA LYS A 40 10.87 -6.95 -1.99
C LYS A 40 12.08 -6.03 -2.09
N GLU A 41 11.95 -4.93 -2.83
CA GLU A 41 13.05 -3.99 -3.06
C GLU A 41 13.45 -3.21 -1.80
N ASN A 42 12.48 -2.90 -0.94
CA ASN A 42 12.69 -1.96 0.17
C ASN A 42 12.64 -2.61 1.56
N ASN A 43 12.39 -3.92 1.66
CA ASN A 43 12.30 -4.67 2.92
C ASN A 43 11.36 -4.00 3.94
N VAL A 44 10.20 -3.53 3.48
CA VAL A 44 9.24 -2.80 4.31
C VAL A 44 8.66 -3.69 5.42
N LYS A 45 8.31 -3.10 6.56
CA LYS A 45 7.71 -3.81 7.70
C LYS A 45 6.21 -3.56 7.86
N ILE A 46 5.71 -2.48 7.25
CA ILE A 46 4.32 -2.04 7.35
C ILE A 46 3.86 -1.66 5.95
N ILE A 47 2.67 -2.12 5.58
CA ILE A 47 2.01 -1.77 4.31
C ILE A 47 0.72 -1.03 4.66
N GLY A 48 0.57 0.19 4.14
CA GLY A 48 -0.65 0.98 4.25
C GLY A 48 -1.47 0.89 2.97
N LEU A 49 -2.75 0.56 3.09
CA LEU A 49 -3.71 0.58 1.99
C LEU A 49 -4.78 1.63 2.26
N SER A 50 -5.19 2.36 1.22
CA SER A 50 -6.25 3.37 1.29
C SER A 50 -7.27 3.13 0.19
N ALA A 51 -8.55 3.19 0.55
CA ALA A 51 -9.69 3.15 -0.36
C ALA A 51 -10.81 3.99 0.25
N LEU A 52 -11.50 4.78 -0.57
CA LEU A 52 -12.65 5.58 -0.16
C LEU A 52 -13.98 4.89 -0.50
N LEU A 53 -14.05 4.18 -1.63
CA LEU A 53 -15.28 3.58 -2.14
C LEU A 53 -15.37 2.10 -1.75
N SER A 54 -16.58 1.63 -1.41
CA SER A 54 -16.81 0.20 -1.13
C SER A 54 -16.47 -0.70 -2.32
N THR A 55 -16.56 -0.19 -3.54
CA THR A 55 -16.18 -0.89 -4.78
C THR A 55 -14.67 -1.03 -4.93
N THR A 56 -13.86 -0.14 -4.35
CA THR A 56 -12.39 -0.20 -4.41
C THR A 56 -11.80 -0.99 -3.24
N MET A 57 -12.57 -1.25 -2.19
CA MET A 57 -12.17 -2.09 -1.06
C MET A 57 -11.90 -3.56 -1.44
N SER A 58 -12.58 -4.12 -2.45
CA SER A 58 -12.27 -5.48 -2.94
C SER A 58 -10.85 -5.58 -3.49
N GLY A 59 -10.33 -4.51 -4.10
CA GLY A 59 -8.95 -4.44 -4.57
C GLY A 59 -7.91 -4.53 -3.45
N MET A 60 -8.25 -4.14 -2.21
CA MET A 60 -7.36 -4.36 -1.07
C MET A 60 -7.16 -5.85 -0.79
N LYS A 61 -8.20 -6.66 -0.96
CA LYS A 61 -8.12 -8.12 -0.78
C LYS A 61 -7.17 -8.73 -1.82
N GLU A 62 -7.28 -8.31 -3.08
CA GLU A 62 -6.38 -8.77 -4.15
C GLU A 62 -4.91 -8.47 -3.84
N ILE A 63 -4.62 -7.28 -3.30
CA ILE A 63 -3.26 -6.90 -2.87
C ILE A 63 -2.79 -7.80 -1.72
N ILE A 64 -3.63 -8.02 -0.71
CA ILE A 64 -3.30 -8.88 0.43
C ILE A 64 -3.05 -10.32 -0.02
N ASP A 65 -3.87 -10.85 -0.92
CA ASP A 65 -3.73 -12.21 -1.44
C ASP A 65 -2.47 -12.35 -2.30
N ALA A 66 -2.13 -11.34 -3.12
CA ALA A 66 -0.90 -11.29 -3.90
C ALA A 66 0.36 -11.26 -3.01
N LEU A 67 0.34 -10.49 -1.92
CA LEU A 67 1.43 -10.49 -0.93
C LEU A 67 1.52 -11.86 -0.24
N LYS A 68 0.40 -12.44 0.19
CA LYS A 68 0.40 -13.77 0.84
C LYS A 68 0.88 -14.91 -0.06
N ALA A 69 0.66 -14.81 -1.36
CA ALA A 69 1.12 -15.79 -2.32
C ALA A 69 2.66 -15.79 -2.47
N ASP A 70 3.32 -14.69 -2.09
CA ASP A 70 4.76 -14.51 -2.25
C ASP A 70 5.49 -14.64 -0.90
N PRO A 71 6.27 -15.73 -0.69
CA PRO A 71 6.94 -16.01 0.59
C PRO A 71 7.94 -14.93 1.01
N ASP A 72 8.48 -14.17 0.06
CA ASP A 72 9.50 -13.15 0.35
C ASP A 72 8.89 -11.86 0.92
N THR A 73 7.57 -11.69 0.83
CA THR A 73 6.88 -10.47 1.25
C THR A 73 6.30 -10.51 2.65
N LEU A 74 6.34 -11.69 3.30
CA LEU A 74 5.92 -11.89 4.68
C LEU A 74 7.11 -12.39 5.51
N PRO A 75 7.44 -11.74 6.64
CA PRO A 75 8.36 -12.31 7.62
C PRO A 75 7.76 -13.53 8.34
#